data_AF-A0AAV2I8E0-F1
#
_entry.id   AF-A0AAV2I8E0-F1
#
_cell.length_a   1.000
_cell.length_b   1.000
_cell.length_c   1.000
_cell.angle_alpha   90.00
_cell.angle_beta   90.00
_cell.angle_gamma   90.00
#
_symmetry.space_group_name_H-M   'P 1'
#
loop_
_entity.id
_entity.type
_entity.pdbx_description
1 polymer ?
#
loop_
_entity_poly.entity_id
_entity_poly.type
_entity_poly.pdbx_seq_one_letter_code
_entity_poly.pdbx_strand_id
1 'polypeptide(L)'
;MNLSGGELQRVALTLCLGRPADIYLIDEPSAYLDCEQRLHAAKVIKRFILHAKKTAFVVEHDFIMATYLADRVIVFEGTPSLRARAKTPQSLLTGMNKFLQFLDITLRRDRNNFRPRINKLNSVQDVEQKKSGHFFFLED
;
A
#
# COMPACT_ATOMS: atom_id res chain seq x y z
N MET A 1 16.70 -14.32 23.40
CA MET A 1 15.64 -14.67 22.43
C MET A 1 16.19 -14.35 21.07
N ASN A 2 16.34 -15.35 20.19
CA ASN A 2 16.89 -15.14 18.85
C ASN A 2 15.75 -15.28 17.84
N LEU A 3 14.99 -14.20 17.64
CA LEU A 3 13.99 -14.12 16.57
C LEU A 3 14.66 -13.57 15.32
N SER A 4 14.33 -14.13 14.15
CA SER A 4 14.62 -13.54 12.86
C SER A 4 13.84 -12.22 12.68
N GLY A 5 14.25 -11.40 11.71
CA GLY A 5 13.57 -10.12 11.42
C GLY A 5 12.08 -10.29 11.13
N GLY A 6 11.70 -11.29 10.32
CA GLY A 6 10.29 -11.56 10.00
C GLY A 6 9.49 -12.09 11.21
N GLU A 7 10.11 -12.87 12.10
CA GLU A 7 9.46 -13.30 13.34
C GLU A 7 9.24 -12.12 14.29
N LEU A 8 10.26 -11.29 14.47
CA LEU A 8 10.17 -10.08 15.28
C LEU A 8 9.08 -9.13 14.75
N GLN A 9 8.98 -8.98 13.43
CA GLN A 9 7.96 -8.17 12.77
C GLN A 9 6.54 -8.67 13.09
N ARG A 10 6.30 -9.99 13.00
CA ARG A 10 4.99 -10.58 13.33
C ARG A 10 4.64 -10.43 14.80
N VAL A 11 5.63 -10.55 15.69
CA VAL A 11 5.43 -10.31 17.13
C VAL A 11 5.07 -8.84 17.37
N ALA A 12 5.80 -7.90 16.77
CA ALA A 12 5.53 -6.47 16.90
C ALA A 12 4.13 -6.11 16.40
N LEU A 13 3.70 -6.67 15.25
CA LEU A 13 2.36 -6.47 14.72
C LEU A 13 1.28 -7.00 15.68
N THR A 14 1.50 -8.20 16.23
CA THR A 14 0.57 -8.82 17.19
C THR A 14 0.46 -7.99 18.47
N LEU A 15 1.58 -7.48 18.98
CA LEU A 15 1.60 -6.60 20.15
C LEU A 15 0.87 -5.27 19.89
N CYS A 16 1.03 -4.71 18.69
CA CYS A 16 0.34 -3.48 18.28
C CYS A 16 -1.18 -3.70 18.28
N LEU A 17 -1.66 -4.71 17.54
CA LEU A 17 -3.09 -5.00 17.42
C LEU A 17 -3.72 -5.50 18.72
N GLY A 18 -2.95 -6.17 19.58
CA GLY A 18 -3.43 -6.67 20.88
C GLY A 18 -3.66 -5.58 21.92
N ARG A 19 -3.14 -4.36 21.71
CA ARG A 19 -3.39 -3.22 22.60
C ARG A 19 -4.72 -2.55 22.24
N PRO A 20 -5.64 -2.35 23.20
CA PRO A 20 -6.84 -1.55 22.96
C PRO A 20 -6.46 -0.12 22.58
N ALA A 21 -6.86 0.31 21.38
CA ALA A 21 -6.66 1.67 20.90
C ALA A 21 -7.81 2.07 19.96
N ASP A 22 -8.05 3.37 19.84
CA ASP A 22 -8.99 3.91 18.85
C ASP A 22 -8.35 4.07 17.47
N ILE A 23 -7.05 4.36 17.47
CA ILE A 23 -6.23 4.56 16.27
C ILE A 23 -4.96 3.73 16.38
N TYR A 24 -4.67 2.97 15.31
CA TYR A 24 -3.45 2.19 15.16
C TYR A 24 -2.52 2.86 14.13
N LEU A 25 -1.24 2.98 14.47
CA LEU A 25 -0.20 3.47 13.56
C LEU A 25 0.73 2.30 13.25
N ILE A 26 0.83 1.92 11.98
CA ILE A 26 1.59 0.75 11.55
C ILE A 26 2.52 1.21 10.43
N ASP A 27 3.82 1.19 10.72
CA ASP A 27 4.86 1.65 9.79
C ASP A 27 5.57 0.44 9.19
N GLU A 28 5.62 0.38 7.86
CA GLU A 28 6.21 -0.70 7.05
C GLU A 28 5.95 -2.13 7.57
N PRO A 29 4.68 -2.56 7.73
CA PRO A 29 4.38 -3.90 8.23
C PRO A 29 4.91 -5.03 7.33
N SER A 30 5.19 -4.76 6.05
CA SER A 30 5.78 -5.70 5.09
C SER A 30 7.29 -5.97 5.28
N ALA A 31 7.98 -5.22 6.15
CA ALA A 31 9.41 -5.35 6.37
C ALA A 31 9.81 -6.78 6.79
N TYR A 32 10.86 -7.32 6.17
CA TYR A 32 11.39 -8.69 6.41
C TYR A 32 10.40 -9.84 6.16
N LEU A 33 9.20 -9.57 5.63
CA LEU A 33 8.21 -10.58 5.30
C LEU A 33 8.32 -11.03 3.84
N ASP A 34 8.18 -12.33 3.62
CA ASP A 34 8.01 -12.90 2.29
C ASP A 34 6.60 -12.62 1.71
N CYS A 35 6.38 -13.00 0.44
CA CYS A 35 5.13 -12.74 -0.28
C CYS A 35 3.88 -13.30 0.43
N GLU A 36 3.96 -14.51 1.01
CA GLU A 36 2.82 -15.10 1.71
C GLU A 36 2.59 -14.42 3.05
N GLN A 37 3.66 -14.17 3.80
CA GLN A 37 3.60 -13.51 5.09
C GLN A 37 3.02 -12.10 5.00
N ARG A 38 3.36 -11.33 3.94
CA ARG A 38 2.75 -10.02 3.67
C ARG A 38 1.24 -10.12 3.47
N LEU A 39 0.79 -11.08 2.66
CA LEU A 39 -0.64 -11.29 2.42
C LEU A 39 -1.37 -11.68 3.72
N HIS A 40 -0.77 -12.54 4.54
CA HIS A 40 -1.30 -12.89 5.84
C HIS A 40 -1.37 -11.69 6.79
N ALA A 41 -0.31 -10.90 6.89
CA ALA A 41 -0.27 -9.68 7.71
C ALA A 41 -1.36 -8.69 7.26
N ALA A 42 -1.48 -8.43 5.96
CA ALA A 42 -2.49 -7.54 5.41
C ALA A 42 -3.92 -8.02 5.72
N LYS A 43 -4.20 -9.32 5.59
CA LYS A 43 -5.49 -9.93 5.96
C LYS A 43 -5.81 -9.74 7.44
N VAL A 44 -4.84 -9.98 8.32
CA VAL A 44 -5.02 -9.83 9.78
C VAL A 44 -5.32 -8.38 10.14
N ILE A 45 -4.53 -7.43 9.63
CA ILE A 45 -4.72 -6.00 9.88
C ILE A 45 -6.12 -5.57 9.43
N LYS A 46 -6.48 -5.83 8.16
CA LYS A 46 -7.79 -5.43 7.61
C LYS A 46 -8.95 -6.01 8.41
N ARG A 47 -8.89 -7.31 8.70
CA ARG A 47 -9.95 -8.01 9.42
C ARG A 47 -10.11 -7.49 10.84
N PHE A 48 -9.01 -7.26 11.55
CA PHE A 48 -9.04 -6.74 12.91
C PHE A 48 -9.65 -5.33 12.95
N ILE A 49 -9.15 -4.41 12.11
CA ILE A 49 -9.60 -3.02 12.08
C ILE A 49 -11.10 -2.92 11.73
N LEU A 50 -11.57 -3.70 10.74
CA LEU A 50 -12.98 -3.77 10.37
C LEU A 50 -13.87 -4.33 11.49
N HIS A 51 -13.51 -5.45 12.10
CA HIS A 51 -14.34 -6.07 13.14
C HIS A 51 -14.36 -5.25 14.43
N ALA A 52 -13.22 -4.69 14.83
CA ALA A 52 -13.11 -3.86 16.02
C ALA A 52 -13.67 -2.45 15.83
N LYS A 53 -14.07 -2.08 14.60
CA LYS A 53 -14.53 -0.73 14.20
C LYS A 53 -13.54 0.36 14.61
N LYS A 54 -12.25 0.11 14.37
CA LYS A 54 -11.16 1.02 14.71
C LYS A 54 -10.61 1.71 13.45
N THR A 55 -9.70 2.65 13.63
CA THR A 55 -9.01 3.31 12.51
C THR A 55 -7.53 2.92 12.50
N ALA A 56 -6.94 2.77 11.31
CA ALA A 56 -5.51 2.55 11.15
C ALA A 56 -4.91 3.49 10.12
N PHE A 57 -3.72 4.01 10.42
CA PHE A 57 -2.81 4.58 9.43
C PHE A 57 -1.72 3.57 9.16
N VAL A 58 -1.53 3.22 7.89
CA VAL A 58 -0.52 2.27 7.45
C VAL A 58 0.39 2.96 6.45
N VAL A 59 1.70 2.93 6.72
CA VAL A 59 2.73 3.36 5.78
C VAL A 59 3.28 2.13 5.08
N GLU A 60 3.29 2.13 3.76
CA GLU A 60 3.70 0.98 2.96
C GLU A 60 4.41 1.39 1.68
N HIS A 61 5.35 0.55 1.27
CA HIS A 61 6.02 0.61 -0.02
C HIS A 61 5.55 -0.50 -0.97
N ASP A 62 4.83 -1.50 -0.45
CA ASP A 62 4.24 -2.57 -1.26
C ASP A 62 2.83 -2.18 -1.77
N PHE A 63 2.70 -2.02 -3.09
CA PHE A 63 1.44 -1.64 -3.74
C PHE A 63 0.29 -2.62 -3.46
N ILE A 64 0.56 -3.91 -3.39
CA ILE A 64 -0.47 -4.93 -3.18
C ILE A 64 -1.01 -4.80 -1.76
N MET A 65 -0.11 -4.67 -0.78
CA MET A 65 -0.49 -4.50 0.61
C MET A 65 -1.24 -3.17 0.83
N ALA A 66 -0.73 -2.07 0.28
CA ALA A 66 -1.35 -0.76 0.39
C ALA A 66 -2.77 -0.74 -0.21
N THR A 67 -2.95 -1.25 -1.44
CA THR A 67 -4.26 -1.29 -2.10
C THR A 67 -5.24 -2.27 -1.45
N TYR A 68 -4.74 -3.36 -0.84
CA TYR A 68 -5.58 -4.28 -0.10
C TYR A 68 -6.10 -3.68 1.22
N LEU A 69 -5.27 -2.90 1.92
CA LEU A 69 -5.57 -2.33 3.23
C LEU A 69 -6.37 -1.02 3.16
N ALA A 70 -6.09 -0.17 2.18
CA ALA A 70 -6.51 1.22 2.20
C ALA A 70 -7.93 1.44 1.67
N ASP A 71 -8.75 2.15 2.45
CA ASP A 71 -9.99 2.79 1.96
C ASP A 71 -9.69 4.17 1.33
N ARG A 72 -8.71 4.87 1.89
CA ARG A 72 -8.21 6.19 1.44
C ARG A 72 -6.70 6.22 1.52
N VAL A 73 -6.07 7.06 0.71
CA VAL A 73 -4.61 7.21 0.67
C VAL A 73 -4.19 8.66 0.87
N ILE A 74 -3.03 8.84 1.50
CA ILE A 74 -2.35 10.12 1.65
C ILE A 74 -1.08 10.04 0.81
N VAL A 75 -0.97 10.88 -0.21
CA VAL A 75 0.22 10.94 -1.05
C VAL A 75 1.19 11.97 -0.47
N PHE A 76 2.45 11.57 -0.34
CA PHE A 76 3.55 12.47 0.01
C PHE A 76 4.27 12.89 -1.28
N GLU A 77 4.58 14.17 -1.39
CA GLU A 77 5.35 14.75 -2.50
C GLU A 77 6.54 15.55 -1.96
N GLY A 78 7.58 15.71 -2.79
CA GLY A 78 8.73 16.55 -2.45
C GLY A 78 10.04 15.98 -2.95
N THR A 79 11.12 16.37 -2.28
CA THR A 79 12.48 15.95 -2.60
C THR A 79 13.05 15.30 -1.34
N PRO A 80 13.43 14.00 -1.39
CA PRO A 80 14.01 13.31 -0.25
C PRO A 80 15.15 14.12 0.37
N SER A 81 15.23 14.12 1.70
CA SER A 81 16.23 14.86 2.48
C SER A 81 16.20 16.40 2.33
N LEU A 82 15.19 16.97 1.66
CA LEU A 82 15.05 18.43 1.50
C LEU A 82 13.68 18.94 1.94
N ARG A 83 12.59 18.40 1.36
CA ARG A 83 11.22 18.85 1.66
C ARG A 83 10.22 17.73 1.41
N ALA A 84 9.20 17.65 2.26
CA ALA A 84 8.07 16.75 2.08
C ALA A 84 6.75 17.48 2.36
N ARG A 85 5.71 17.17 1.60
CA ARG A 85 4.34 17.65 1.82
C ARG A 85 3.38 16.48 1.74
N ALA A 86 2.59 16.29 2.79
CA ALA A 86 1.46 15.36 2.78
C ALA A 86 0.24 16.03 2.14
N LYS A 87 -0.47 15.30 1.28
CA LYS A 87 -1.78 15.72 0.76
C LYS A 87 -2.91 15.35 1.74
N THR A 88 -4.11 15.88 1.51
CA THR A 88 -5.31 15.43 2.22
C THR A 88 -5.66 13.98 1.84
N PRO A 89 -6.30 13.19 2.72
CA PRO A 89 -6.78 11.85 2.38
C PRO A 89 -7.68 11.86 1.13
N GLN A 90 -7.33 11.04 0.14
CA GLN A 90 -8.05 10.93 -1.12
C GLN A 90 -8.60 9.51 -1.30
N SER A 91 -9.53 9.31 -2.24
CA SER A 91 -9.90 7.95 -2.66
C SER A 91 -8.69 7.21 -3.19
N LEU A 92 -8.71 5.88 -3.07
CA LEU A 92 -7.62 5.03 -3.55
C LEU A 92 -7.30 5.31 -5.03
N LEU A 93 -8.31 5.35 -5.91
CA LEU A 93 -8.12 5.62 -7.33
C LEU A 93 -7.43 6.97 -7.60
N THR A 94 -7.94 8.06 -7.00
CA THR A 94 -7.39 9.40 -7.24
C THR A 94 -5.98 9.54 -6.70
N GLY A 95 -5.72 9.05 -5.48
CA GLY A 95 -4.39 9.15 -4.89
C GLY A 95 -3.35 8.27 -5.58
N MET A 96 -3.72 7.04 -5.95
CA MET A 96 -2.83 6.15 -6.70
C MET A 96 -2.47 6.71 -8.07
N ASN A 97 -3.43 7.27 -8.81
CA ASN A 97 -3.14 7.91 -10.09
C ASN A 97 -2.13 9.06 -9.94
N LYS A 98 -2.31 9.93 -8.94
CA LYS A 98 -1.35 11.02 -8.67
C LYS A 98 0.03 10.52 -8.26
N PHE A 99 0.08 9.50 -7.40
CA PHE A 99 1.34 8.92 -6.94
C PHE A 99 2.12 8.29 -8.09
N LEU A 100 1.45 7.48 -8.91
CA LEU A 100 2.06 6.82 -10.06
C LEU A 100 2.46 7.81 -11.17
N GLN A 101 1.65 8.84 -11.38
CA GLN A 101 2.00 9.95 -12.27
C GLN A 101 3.27 10.67 -11.81
N PHE A 102 3.42 10.92 -10.50
CA PHE A 102 4.64 11.52 -9.94
C PHE A 102 5.87 10.63 -10.16
N LEU A 103 5.71 9.32 -10.13
CA LEU A 103 6.78 8.35 -10.42
C LEU A 103 7.02 8.11 -11.92
N ASP A 104 6.18 8.66 -12.80
CA ASP A 104 6.15 8.37 -14.24
C ASP A 104 6.03 6.87 -14.59
N ILE A 105 5.30 6.11 -13.76
CA ILE A 105 5.09 4.66 -13.90
C ILE A 105 3.61 4.36 -14.08
N THR A 106 3.26 3.40 -14.94
CA THR A 106 1.87 2.90 -15.06
C THR A 106 1.74 1.45 -14.60
N LEU A 107 0.60 1.12 -14.00
CA LEU A 107 0.26 -0.22 -13.53
C LEU A 107 -0.92 -0.78 -14.32
N ARG A 108 -0.75 -1.98 -14.87
CA ARG A 108 -1.85 -2.81 -15.39
C ARG A 108 -2.21 -3.92 -14.40
N ARG A 109 -3.42 -4.46 -14.49
CA ARG A 109 -3.74 -5.74 -13.86
C ARG A 109 -3.38 -6.90 -14.78
N ASP A 110 -2.86 -7.96 -14.18
CA ASP A 110 -2.76 -9.25 -14.85
C ASP A 110 -4.15 -9.89 -14.98
N ARG A 111 -4.48 -10.44 -16.15
CA ARG A 111 -5.80 -11.02 -16.43
C ARG A 111 -6.09 -12.31 -15.65
N ASN A 112 -5.04 -13.04 -15.23
CA ASN A 112 -5.20 -14.36 -14.63
C ASN A 112 -5.29 -14.28 -13.11
N ASN A 113 -4.55 -13.35 -12.49
CA ASN A 113 -4.44 -13.27 -11.03
C ASN A 113 -4.75 -11.89 -10.45
N PHE A 114 -5.16 -10.92 -11.29
CA PHE A 114 -5.54 -9.56 -10.91
C PHE A 114 -4.45 -8.78 -10.16
N ARG A 115 -3.21 -9.29 -10.12
CA ARG A 115 -2.10 -8.59 -9.47
C ARG A 115 -1.72 -7.36 -10.28
N PRO A 116 -1.43 -6.23 -9.63
CA PRO A 116 -0.85 -5.08 -10.30
C PRO A 116 0.53 -5.44 -10.84
N ARG A 117 0.77 -5.11 -12.11
CA ARG A 117 2.05 -5.27 -12.81
C ARG A 117 2.47 -3.96 -13.42
N ILE A 118 3.73 -3.61 -13.21
CA ILE A 118 4.36 -2.44 -13.83
C ILE A 118 4.46 -2.66 -15.34
N ASN A 119 4.00 -1.66 -16.10
CA ASN A 119 4.25 -1.63 -17.54
C ASN A 119 5.71 -1.27 -17.81
N LYS A 120 6.29 -1.85 -18.87
CA LYS A 120 7.62 -1.45 -19.32
C LYS A 120 7.55 -0.02 -19.83
N LEU A 121 8.57 0.78 -19.49
CA LEU A 121 8.69 2.16 -19.94
C LEU A 121 8.56 2.25 -21.47
N ASN A 122 7.69 3.15 -21.95
CA ASN A 122 7.42 3.37 -23.38
C ASN A 122 6.82 2.18 -24.14
N SER A 123 6.33 1.15 -23.42
CA SER A 123 5.51 0.13 -24.07
C SER A 123 4.20 0.72 -24.58
N VAL A 124 3.57 0.07 -25.57
CA VAL A 124 2.29 0.53 -26.14
C VAL A 124 1.26 0.82 -25.04
N GLN A 125 1.13 -0.10 -24.08
CA GLN A 125 0.21 0.04 -22.94
C GLN A 125 0.60 1.20 -22.00
N ASP A 126 1.89 1.43 -21.75
CA ASP A 126 2.36 2.54 -20.92
C ASP A 126 1.99 3.89 -21.57
N VAL A 127 2.23 4.02 -22.87
CA VAL A 127 1.94 5.25 -23.63
C VAL A 127 0.43 5.52 -23.68
N GLU A 128 -0.39 4.51 -23.90
CA GLU A 128 -1.85 4.63 -23.90
C GLU A 128 -2.39 5.03 -22.52
N GLN A 129 -1.88 4.43 -21.45
CA GLN A 129 -2.27 4.75 -20.08
C GLN A 129 -1.88 6.19 -19.70
N LYS A 130 -0.66 6.60 -20.02
CA LYS A 130 -0.20 7.99 -19.80
C LYS A 130 -1.06 9.00 -20.57
N LYS A 131 -1.40 8.71 -21.83
CA LYS A 131 -2.26 9.58 -22.66
C LYS A 131 -3.68 9.71 -22.11
N SER A 132 -4.24 8.63 -21.58
CA SER A 132 -5.59 8.64 -20.99
C SER A 132 -5.63 9.23 -19.58
N GLY A 133 -4.47 9.43 -18.92
CA GLY A 133 -4.39 9.86 -17.53
C GLY A 133 -4.72 8.77 -16.51
N HIS A 134 -4.86 7.51 -16.94
CA HIS A 134 -5.17 6.36 -16.09
C HIS A 134 -3.91 5.54 -15.83
N PHE A 135 -3.23 5.86 -14.74
CA PHE A 135 -2.02 5.18 -14.27
C PHE A 135 -2.33 3.97 -13.37
N PHE A 136 -3.52 3.95 -12.76
CA PHE A 136 -4.00 2.89 -11.87
C PHE A 136 -5.44 2.51 -12.18
N PHE A 137 -5.74 1.20 -12.15
CA PHE A 137 -7.08 0.66 -12.32
C PHE A 137 -7.53 -0.08 -11.05
N LEU A 138 -8.65 0.37 -10.48
CA LEU A 138 -9.51 -0.41 -9.60
C LEU A 138 -10.68 -0.90 -10.48
N GLU A 139 -10.98 -2.19 -10.45
CA GLU A 139 -12.28 -2.66 -10.93
C GLU A 139 -13.30 -2.51 -9.80
N ASP A 140 -14.56 -2.34 -10.21
CA ASP A 140 -15.75 -2.58 -9.38
C ASP A 140 -15.88 -4.07 -9.01
#